data_AF-A0A7I0JX37-F1
#
_entry.id   AF-A0A7I0JX37-F1
#
_cell.length_a   1.000
_cell.length_b   1.000
_cell.length_c   1.000
_cell.angle_alpha   90.00
_cell.angle_beta   90.00
_cell.angle_gamma   90.00
#
_symmetry.space_group_name_H-M   'P 1'
#
loop_
_entity.id
_entity.type
_entity.pdbx_description
1 polymer ?
#
loop_
_entity_poly.entity_id
_entity_poly.type
_entity_poly.pdbx_seq_one_letter_code
_entity_poly.pdbx_strand_id
1 'polypeptide(L)'
;MADETDAVPKRRKARPARRKAAASPAAAKAPRPKRTKKTLGDDFLAAVRADFRAHGAGVLAEVRADKPDQYLKIVLSVLPRDFNVAINHLDALSDEEIRSRIRSLETVLRPFLDDPADGREDGISGAAGGT
;
A
#
# COMPACT_ATOMS: atom_id res chain seq x y z
N MET A 1 86.02 -27.11 -28.29
CA MET A 1 85.40 -28.43 -28.10
C MET A 1 84.12 -28.20 -27.33
N ALA A 2 82.97 -28.52 -27.94
CA ALA A 2 81.65 -28.57 -27.31
C ALA A 2 81.68 -29.61 -26.16
N ASP A 3 80.72 -29.74 -25.23
CA ASP A 3 79.26 -29.70 -25.32
C ASP A 3 78.68 -30.04 -23.91
N GLU A 4 77.40 -29.72 -23.65
CA GLU A 4 76.42 -30.41 -22.77
C GLU A 4 76.75 -30.73 -21.28
N THR A 5 75.84 -30.80 -20.30
CA THR A 5 74.36 -30.79 -20.20
C THR A 5 73.95 -30.56 -18.72
N ASP A 6 72.74 -30.02 -18.52
CA ASP A 6 71.68 -30.31 -17.51
C ASP A 6 72.00 -30.62 -16.02
N ALA A 7 71.19 -30.33 -14.99
CA ALA A 7 69.95 -29.57 -14.77
C ALA A 7 69.70 -29.47 -13.23
N VAL A 8 69.17 -28.33 -12.77
CA VAL A 8 68.08 -28.01 -11.77
C VAL A 8 67.57 -29.14 -10.81
N PRO A 9 67.00 -28.92 -9.57
CA PRO A 9 66.62 -27.68 -8.83
C PRO A 9 67.02 -27.60 -7.32
N LYS A 10 67.02 -26.38 -6.74
CA LYS A 10 67.04 -26.13 -5.28
C LYS A 10 65.65 -25.75 -4.72
N ARG A 11 65.23 -26.46 -3.66
CA ARG A 11 63.94 -26.36 -2.95
C ARG A 11 63.68 -24.97 -2.36
N ARG A 12 62.49 -24.42 -2.61
CA ARG A 12 61.99 -23.13 -2.09
C ARG A 12 61.52 -23.24 -0.63
N LYS A 13 61.88 -22.25 0.18
CA LYS A 13 61.51 -22.10 1.61
C LYS A 13 60.04 -21.69 1.76
N ALA A 14 59.34 -22.27 2.75
CA ALA A 14 57.93 -22.02 3.06
C ALA A 14 57.71 -20.64 3.72
N ARG A 15 56.64 -19.93 3.33
CA ARG A 15 56.14 -18.70 3.99
C ARG A 15 55.12 -19.07 5.08
N PRO A 16 55.08 -18.35 6.21
CA PRO A 16 54.17 -18.68 7.31
C PRO A 16 52.73 -18.24 7.02
N ALA A 17 51.78 -18.97 7.61
CA ALA A 17 50.34 -18.78 7.46
C ALA A 17 49.84 -17.46 8.09
N ARG A 18 49.17 -16.65 7.28
CA ARG A 18 48.54 -15.38 7.67
C ARG A 18 47.27 -15.67 8.47
N ARG A 19 47.27 -15.35 9.78
CA ARG A 19 46.08 -15.44 10.64
C ARG A 19 44.99 -14.49 10.12
N LYS A 20 43.79 -15.03 9.91
CA LYS A 20 42.58 -14.30 9.48
C LYS A 20 42.05 -13.52 10.69
N ALA A 21 41.93 -12.19 10.60
CA ALA A 21 41.33 -11.39 11.66
C ALA A 21 39.84 -11.74 11.79
N ALA A 22 39.39 -12.06 13.00
CA ALA A 22 37.99 -12.32 13.32
C ALA A 22 37.18 -11.02 13.16
N ALA A 23 36.06 -11.10 12.44
CA ALA A 23 35.13 -9.99 12.30
C ALA A 23 34.47 -9.68 13.66
N SER A 24 34.55 -8.43 14.11
CA SER A 24 33.84 -7.95 15.29
C SER A 24 32.31 -7.92 15.03
N PRO A 25 31.44 -8.36 15.96
CA PRO A 25 29.99 -8.47 15.72
C PRO A 25 29.22 -7.16 15.96
N ALA A 26 29.90 -6.01 16.01
CA ALA A 26 29.28 -4.71 16.32
C ALA A 26 29.16 -3.82 15.09
N ALA A 27 28.42 -4.27 14.08
CA ALA A 27 27.92 -3.41 13.00
C ALA A 27 26.68 -4.05 12.36
N ALA A 28 25.61 -4.19 13.14
CA ALA A 28 24.28 -4.37 12.55
C ALA A 28 23.99 -3.10 11.73
N LYS A 29 24.25 -3.15 10.42
CA LYS A 29 23.88 -2.09 9.49
C LYS A 29 22.37 -1.90 9.59
N ALA A 30 21.95 -0.76 10.11
CA ALA A 30 20.56 -0.32 10.03
C ALA A 30 20.08 -0.50 8.58
N PRO A 31 18.88 -1.07 8.35
CA PRO A 31 18.37 -1.27 7.01
C PRO A 31 18.32 0.09 6.32
N ARG A 32 19.12 0.24 5.27
CA ARG A 32 19.17 1.46 4.46
C ARG A 32 17.73 1.71 3.97
N PRO A 33 17.15 2.91 4.17
CA PRO A 33 15.78 3.17 3.73
C PRO A 33 15.71 2.84 2.25
N LYS A 34 14.75 1.98 1.89
CA LYS A 34 14.55 1.50 0.54
C LYS A 34 14.16 2.71 -0.30
N ARG A 35 15.16 3.38 -0.88
CA ARG A 35 14.96 4.52 -1.77
C ARG A 35 14.27 3.95 -3.00
N THR A 36 12.95 4.10 -3.06
CA THR A 36 12.16 3.83 -4.25
C THR A 36 12.81 4.62 -5.37
N LYS A 37 13.44 3.90 -6.31
CA LYS A 37 14.09 4.54 -7.44
C LYS A 37 12.95 5.12 -8.26
N LYS A 38 12.84 6.46 -8.30
CA LYS A 38 12.00 7.12 -9.30
C LYS A 38 12.39 6.56 -10.65
N THR A 39 11.44 5.96 -11.32
CA THR A 39 11.63 5.37 -12.63
C THR A 39 11.48 6.48 -13.67
N LEU A 40 12.05 6.28 -14.86
CA LEU A 40 11.79 7.17 -16.00
C LEU A 40 10.28 7.29 -16.28
N GLY A 41 9.51 6.23 -16.00
CA GLY A 41 8.05 6.24 -16.10
C GLY A 41 7.38 7.21 -15.12
N ASP A 42 7.88 7.31 -13.89
CA ASP A 42 7.35 8.25 -12.88
C ASP A 42 7.60 9.70 -13.29
N ASP A 43 8.80 9.99 -13.82
CA ASP A 43 9.17 11.34 -14.26
C ASP A 43 8.39 11.74 -15.54
N PHE A 44 8.18 10.79 -16.47
CA PHE A 44 7.32 11.00 -17.64
C PHE A 44 5.88 11.32 -17.22
N LEU A 45 5.30 10.52 -16.31
CA LEU A 45 3.93 10.74 -15.83
C LEU A 45 3.80 12.09 -15.09
N ALA A 46 4.82 12.47 -14.33
CA ALA A 46 4.87 13.77 -13.68
C ALA A 46 4.89 14.92 -14.69
N ALA A 47 5.65 14.80 -15.78
CA ALA A 47 5.71 15.78 -16.85
C ALA A 47 4.37 15.90 -17.59
N VAL A 48 3.75 14.78 -17.99
CA VAL A 48 2.43 14.76 -18.62
C VAL A 48 1.36 15.39 -17.73
N ARG A 49 1.39 15.14 -16.43
CA ARG A 49 0.46 15.77 -15.49
C ARG A 49 0.68 17.28 -15.37
N ALA A 50 1.94 17.73 -15.37
CA ALA A 50 2.25 19.16 -15.32
C ALA A 50 1.76 19.88 -16.59
N ASP A 51 1.99 19.27 -17.75
CA ASP A 51 1.51 19.76 -19.04
C ASP A 51 -0.02 19.84 -19.09
N PHE A 52 -0.70 18.77 -18.68
CA PHE A 52 -2.17 18.77 -18.63
C PHE A 52 -2.72 19.84 -17.67
N ARG A 53 -2.05 20.13 -16.56
CA ARG A 53 -2.46 21.21 -15.64
C ARG A 53 -2.29 22.60 -16.26
N ALA A 54 -1.25 22.81 -17.06
CA ALA A 54 -0.96 24.08 -17.69
C ALA A 54 -1.82 24.33 -18.95
N HIS A 55 -2.09 23.28 -19.73
CA HIS A 55 -2.63 23.40 -21.08
C HIS A 55 -3.87 22.55 -21.35
N GLY A 56 -4.15 21.54 -20.52
CA GLY A 56 -5.16 20.52 -20.80
C GLY A 56 -6.57 21.07 -20.98
N ALA A 57 -6.96 22.10 -20.21
CA ALA A 57 -8.28 22.73 -20.37
C ALA A 57 -8.45 23.42 -21.74
N GLY A 58 -7.39 24.08 -22.23
CA GLY A 58 -7.38 24.73 -23.55
C GLY A 58 -7.48 23.70 -24.67
N VAL A 59 -6.64 22.66 -24.61
CA VAL A 59 -6.67 21.56 -25.59
C VAL A 59 -8.03 20.86 -25.61
N LEU A 60 -8.63 20.59 -24.44
CA LEU A 60 -9.96 19.98 -24.37
C LEU A 60 -11.06 20.90 -24.94
N ALA A 61 -10.93 22.23 -24.78
CA ALA A 61 -11.87 23.18 -25.37
C ALA A 61 -11.76 23.21 -26.89
N GLU A 62 -10.54 23.23 -27.44
CA GLU A 62 -10.29 23.14 -28.88
C GLU A 62 -10.82 21.82 -29.46
N VAL A 63 -10.50 20.69 -28.84
CA VAL A 63 -11.00 19.38 -29.27
C VAL A 63 -12.53 19.30 -29.20
N ARG A 64 -13.16 19.92 -28.20
CA ARG A 64 -14.62 19.98 -28.13
C ARG A 64 -15.23 20.78 -29.30
N ALA A 65 -14.57 21.86 -29.72
CA ALA A 65 -15.03 22.68 -30.84
C ALA A 65 -14.79 22.00 -32.19
N ASP A 66 -13.59 21.46 -32.41
CA ASP A 66 -13.17 20.93 -33.71
C ASP A 66 -13.57 19.47 -33.95
N LYS A 67 -13.57 18.65 -32.88
CA LYS A 67 -13.76 17.19 -32.94
C LYS A 67 -14.59 16.69 -31.74
N PRO A 68 -15.87 17.03 -31.66
CA PRO A 68 -16.72 16.69 -30.52
C PRO A 68 -16.82 15.18 -30.27
N ASP A 69 -16.83 14.35 -31.31
CA ASP A 69 -16.84 12.89 -31.15
C ASP A 69 -15.59 12.37 -30.43
N GLN A 70 -14.43 12.96 -30.69
CA GLN A 70 -13.17 12.57 -30.06
C GLN A 70 -13.15 13.03 -28.60
N TYR A 71 -13.68 14.22 -28.31
CA TYR A 71 -13.87 14.70 -26.94
C TYR A 71 -14.71 13.71 -26.11
N LEU A 72 -15.86 13.28 -26.64
CA LEU A 72 -16.75 12.34 -25.94
C LEU A 72 -16.08 10.98 -25.69
N LYS A 73 -15.27 10.49 -26.63
CA LYS A 73 -14.47 9.25 -26.43
C LYS A 73 -13.43 9.41 -25.32
N ILE A 74 -12.74 10.55 -25.24
CA ILE A 74 -11.78 10.83 -24.17
C ILE A 74 -12.50 10.85 -22.82
N VAL A 75 -13.63 11.56 -22.73
CA VAL A 75 -14.45 11.59 -21.51
C VAL A 75 -14.84 10.18 -21.08
N LEU A 76 -15.36 9.37 -22.01
CA LEU A 76 -15.72 7.98 -21.72
C LEU A 76 -14.54 7.13 -21.27
N SER A 77 -13.33 7.35 -21.81
CA SER A 77 -12.14 6.56 -21.45
C SER A 77 -11.59 6.84 -20.05
N VAL A 78 -11.86 8.03 -19.51
CA VAL A 78 -11.36 8.44 -18.18
C VAL A 78 -12.33 8.01 -17.08
N LEU A 79 -13.61 7.85 -17.42
CA LEU A 79 -14.60 7.35 -16.49
C LEU A 79 -14.37 5.84 -16.21
N PRO A 80 -14.37 5.42 -14.94
CA PRO A 80 -14.51 4.03 -14.56
C PRO A 80 -15.65 3.36 -15.33
N ARG A 81 -15.39 2.16 -15.87
CA ARG A 81 -16.40 1.38 -16.63
C ARG A 81 -17.61 1.02 -15.77
N ASP A 82 -17.37 0.79 -14.49
CA ASP A 82 -18.38 0.54 -13.47
C ASP A 82 -18.55 1.80 -12.62
N PHE A 83 -19.11 2.85 -13.22
CA PHE A 83 -19.47 4.06 -12.49
C PHE A 83 -20.72 3.79 -11.64
N ASN A 84 -20.57 2.93 -10.62
CA ASN A 84 -21.60 2.72 -9.62
C ASN A 84 -21.55 3.93 -8.69
N VAL A 85 -22.30 4.99 -9.04
CA VAL A 85 -22.65 6.01 -8.05
C VAL A 85 -23.32 5.22 -6.93
N ALA A 86 -22.65 5.10 -5.79
CA ALA A 86 -23.30 4.61 -4.57
C ALA A 86 -24.36 5.66 -4.20
N ILE A 87 -25.49 5.59 -4.89
CA ILE A 87 -26.71 6.29 -4.50
C ILE A 87 -26.99 5.70 -3.14
N ASN A 88 -26.71 6.47 -2.10
CA ASN A 88 -27.14 6.14 -0.78
C ASN A 88 -28.67 6.15 -0.85
N HIS A 89 -29.27 4.98 -1.11
CA HIS A 89 -30.70 4.86 -1.34
C HIS A 89 -31.51 5.35 -0.15
N LEU A 90 -30.88 5.50 1.03
CA LEU A 90 -31.46 6.10 2.22
C LEU A 90 -31.81 7.58 2.02
N ASP A 91 -31.06 8.34 1.21
CA ASP A 91 -31.30 9.78 0.99
C ASP A 91 -32.57 10.03 0.14
N ALA A 92 -33.08 8.99 -0.53
CA ALA A 92 -34.28 9.03 -1.35
C ALA A 92 -35.52 8.45 -0.64
N LEU A 93 -35.36 7.91 0.58
CA LEU A 93 -36.48 7.37 1.35
C LEU A 93 -37.19 8.47 2.14
N SER A 94 -38.51 8.41 2.19
CA SER A 94 -39.30 9.19 3.14
C SER A 94 -39.11 8.67 4.58
N ASP A 95 -39.38 9.53 5.56
CA ASP A 95 -39.32 9.16 6.99
C ASP A 95 -40.18 7.93 7.32
N GLU A 96 -41.30 7.74 6.62
CA GLU A 96 -42.17 6.58 6.81
C GLU A 96 -41.53 5.29 6.30
N GLU A 97 -40.90 5.34 5.13
CA GLU A 97 -40.18 4.20 4.55
C GLU A 97 -38.96 3.83 5.40
N ILE A 98 -38.25 4.83 5.92
CA ILE A 98 -37.14 4.64 6.87
C ILE A 98 -37.67 3.92 8.13
N ARG A 99 -38.78 4.38 8.71
CA ARG A 99 -39.37 3.78 9.90
C ARG A 99 -39.82 2.33 9.65
N SER A 100 -40.48 2.07 8.53
CA SER A 100 -40.90 0.72 8.13
C SER A 100 -39.70 -0.23 8.00
N ARG A 101 -38.59 0.26 7.43
CA ARG A 101 -37.37 -0.53 7.28
C ARG A 101 -36.71 -0.84 8.62
N ILE A 102 -36.66 0.12 9.54
CA ILE A 102 -36.15 -0.08 10.90
C ILE A 102 -36.96 -1.17 11.60
N ARG A 103 -38.30 -1.12 11.57
CA ARG A 103 -39.15 -2.16 12.18
C ARG A 103 -38.93 -3.55 11.59
N SER A 104 -38.74 -3.61 10.27
CA SER A 104 -38.43 -4.86 9.59
C SER A 104 -37.08 -5.44 10.06
N LEU A 105 -36.07 -4.59 10.20
CA LEU A 105 -34.74 -4.98 10.70
C LEU A 105 -34.76 -5.39 12.17
N GLU A 106 -35.46 -4.64 13.02
CA GLU A 106 -35.67 -5.00 14.43
C GLU A 106 -36.26 -6.41 14.56
N THR A 107 -37.25 -6.74 13.74
CA THR A 107 -37.89 -8.07 13.74
C THR A 107 -36.89 -9.19 13.42
N VAL A 108 -36.01 -8.95 12.44
CA VAL A 108 -35.00 -9.92 12.02
C VAL A 108 -33.88 -10.05 13.06
N LEU A 109 -33.49 -8.95 13.70
CA LEU A 109 -32.35 -8.91 14.60
C LEU A 109 -32.70 -9.32 16.04
N ARG A 110 -33.95 -9.12 16.46
CA ARG A 110 -34.43 -9.40 17.83
C ARG A 110 -34.05 -10.78 18.38
N PRO A 111 -34.17 -11.89 17.63
CA PRO A 111 -33.75 -13.22 18.11
C PRO A 111 -32.25 -13.34 18.43
N PHE A 112 -31.42 -12.46 17.89
CA PHE A 112 -29.97 -12.43 18.14
C PHE A 112 -29.59 -11.48 19.28
N LEU A 113 -30.51 -10.61 19.71
CA LEU A 113 -30.30 -9.66 20.81
C LEU A 113 -30.86 -10.18 22.13
N ASP A 114 -31.87 -11.06 22.07
CA ASP A 114 -32.54 -11.63 23.23
C ASP A 114 -31.76 -12.83 23.85
N ASP A 115 -30.44 -12.90 23.71
CA ASP A 115 -29.59 -13.87 24.46
C ASP A 115 -29.38 -13.35 25.89
N PRO A 116 -29.98 -13.95 26.93
CA PRO A 116 -29.84 -13.50 28.31
C PRO A 116 -28.51 -13.98 28.88
N ALA A 117 -27.40 -13.37 28.45
CA ALA A 117 -26.09 -13.59 29.03
C ALA A 117 -25.66 -12.45 29.95
N ASP A 118 -26.58 -11.82 30.70
CA ASP A 118 -26.25 -10.88 31.76
C ASP A 118 -27.05 -11.16 33.05
N GLY A 119 -26.91 -12.39 33.54
CA GLY A 119 -27.15 -12.75 34.94
C GLY A 119 -25.87 -12.63 35.78
N ARG A 120 -25.11 -11.54 35.63
CA ARG A 120 -23.93 -11.31 36.48
C ARG A 120 -24.41 -10.72 37.81
N GLU A 121 -24.72 -11.63 38.71
CA GLU A 121 -25.10 -11.38 40.09
C GLU A 121 -24.17 -10.36 40.76
N ASP A 122 -24.81 -9.43 41.45
CA ASP A 122 -24.25 -8.39 42.30
C ASP A 122 -23.26 -8.98 43.32
N GLY A 123 -21.97 -8.74 43.09
CA GLY A 123 -20.88 -9.23 43.92
C GLY A 123 -19.93 -8.11 44.37
N ILE A 124 -20.43 -6.93 44.72
CA ILE A 124 -19.64 -5.94 45.46
C ILE A 124 -20.04 -6.03 46.94
N SER A 125 -19.55 -7.09 47.58
CA SER A 125 -19.53 -7.24 49.03
C SER A 125 -18.14 -6.87 49.56
N GLY A 126 -18.09 -5.89 50.47
CA GLY A 126 -17.05 -5.81 51.49
C GLY A 126 -15.89 -4.82 51.27
N ALA A 127 -16.10 -3.55 51.61
CA ALA A 127 -15.04 -2.69 52.15
C ALA A 127 -15.63 -1.68 53.14
N ALA A 128 -15.92 -2.16 54.35
CA ALA A 128 -16.16 -1.33 55.53
C ALA A 128 -14.97 -1.48 56.47
N GLY A 129 -14.34 -0.36 56.87
CA GLY A 129 -13.33 -0.32 57.92
C GLY A 129 -12.27 0.75 57.70
N GLY A 130 -12.56 1.99 58.10
CA GLY A 130 -11.57 3.06 58.07
C GLY A 130 -12.10 4.40 58.56
N THR A 131 -12.40 4.49 59.87
CA THR A 131 -12.30 5.73 60.66
C THR A 131 -11.93 5.37 62.09
#